data_AF-A0A5S3SB17-F1
#
_entry.id   AF-A0A5S3SB17-F1
#
_cell.length_a   1.000
_cell.length_b   1.000
_cell.length_c   1.000
_cell.angle_alpha   90.00
_cell.angle_beta   90.00
_cell.angle_gamma   90.00
#
_symmetry.space_group_name_H-M   'P 1'
#
loop_
_entity.id
_entity.type
_entity.pdbx_description
1 polymer ?
#
loop_
_entity_poly.entity_id
_entity_poly.type
_entity_poly.pdbx_seq_one_letter_code
_entity_poly.pdbx_strand_id
1 'polypeptide(L)'
;MSKFFFMGKPDIMGKNNSNGFAPKRIAKLGTELRPLTLIVNSVERQSEIEAILEEHSMFASIEVKAEVPEDIRELDFALSKSTPQIFDKVLADIDQTNFKNFDLI
;
A
#
# COMPACT_ATOMS: atom_id res chain seq x y z
N MET A 1 -66.15 -20.37 -2.29
CA MET A 1 -65.54 -21.33 -3.25
C MET A 1 -64.05 -21.05 -3.30
N SER A 2 -63.27 -21.81 -2.53
CA SER A 2 -61.81 -21.66 -2.41
C SER A 2 -61.14 -22.24 -3.66
N LYS A 3 -60.66 -21.36 -4.54
CA LYS A 3 -59.95 -21.74 -5.77
C LYS A 3 -58.60 -21.04 -5.83
N PHE A 4 -57.70 -21.45 -4.95
CA PHE A 4 -56.26 -21.20 -5.07
C PHE A 4 -55.50 -22.50 -4.82
N PHE A 5 -55.86 -23.53 -5.58
CA PHE A 5 -55.02 -24.70 -5.78
C PHE A 5 -53.86 -24.30 -6.69
N PHE A 6 -52.78 -23.78 -6.12
CA PHE A 6 -51.48 -23.88 -6.78
C PHE A 6 -51.02 -25.34 -6.62
N MET A 7 -51.32 -26.19 -7.60
CA MET A 7 -50.81 -27.58 -7.69
C MET A 7 -49.41 -27.66 -8.35
N GLY A 8 -48.59 -26.61 -8.21
CA GLY A 8 -47.21 -26.59 -8.68
C GLY A 8 -46.24 -26.59 -7.49
N LYS A 9 -45.00 -27.08 -7.68
CA LYS A 9 -43.93 -26.80 -6.71
C LYS A 9 -43.79 -25.27 -6.61
N PRO A 10 -43.76 -24.67 -5.40
CA PRO A 10 -43.45 -23.26 -5.30
C PRO A 10 -42.10 -23.02 -5.98
N ASP A 11 -42.01 -22.02 -6.85
CA ASP A 11 -40.71 -21.61 -7.39
C ASP A 11 -39.82 -21.33 -6.20
N ILE A 12 -38.74 -22.10 -6.09
CA ILE A 12 -37.72 -21.88 -5.08
C ILE A 12 -37.17 -20.50 -5.42
N MET A 13 -37.51 -19.50 -4.60
CA MET A 13 -37.01 -18.13 -4.76
C MET A 13 -35.52 -18.25 -5.03
N GLY A 14 -35.10 -17.85 -6.24
CA GLY A 14 -33.73 -18.00 -6.70
C GLY A 14 -32.85 -17.46 -5.58
N LYS A 15 -31.84 -18.24 -5.18
CA LYS A 15 -30.96 -17.82 -4.09
C LYS A 15 -30.54 -16.39 -4.42
N ASN A 16 -30.95 -15.44 -3.57
CA ASN A 16 -30.32 -14.14 -3.48
C ASN A 16 -28.95 -14.47 -2.88
N ASN A 17 -28.10 -15.12 -3.69
CA ASN A 17 -26.70 -15.28 -3.46
C ASN A 17 -26.27 -13.87 -3.15
N SER A 18 -26.09 -13.63 -1.86
CA SER A 18 -25.49 -12.43 -1.37
C SER A 18 -24.12 -12.43 -2.05
N ASN A 19 -24.03 -11.70 -3.14
CA ASN A 19 -22.77 -11.17 -3.64
C ASN A 19 -22.32 -10.22 -2.53
N GLY A 20 -21.86 -10.80 -1.41
CA GLY A 20 -21.37 -10.10 -0.26
C GLY A 20 -20.16 -9.28 -0.67
N PHE A 21 -19.77 -8.36 0.20
CA PHE A 21 -18.57 -7.57 -0.02
C PHE A 21 -17.36 -8.49 -0.18
N ALA A 22 -16.92 -8.68 -1.41
CA ALA A 22 -15.67 -9.35 -1.77
C ALA A 22 -14.68 -8.25 -2.16
N PRO A 23 -13.99 -7.63 -1.19
CA PRO A 23 -12.98 -6.65 -1.53
C PRO A 23 -11.91 -7.38 -2.35
N LYS A 24 -11.72 -6.95 -3.60
CA LYS A 24 -10.57 -7.36 -4.42
C LYS A 24 -9.32 -6.76 -3.78
N ARG A 25 -8.86 -7.33 -2.66
CA ARG A 25 -7.65 -6.89 -1.97
C ARG A 25 -6.48 -7.19 -2.88
N ILE A 26 -5.84 -6.14 -3.37
CA ILE A 26 -4.58 -6.25 -4.08
C ILE A 26 -3.52 -6.61 -3.04
N ALA A 27 -2.92 -7.79 -3.16
CA ALA A 27 -1.81 -8.20 -2.30
C ALA A 27 -0.60 -7.28 -2.57
N LYS A 28 0.11 -6.90 -1.50
CA LYS A 28 1.31 -6.06 -1.61
C LYS A 28 2.48 -6.86 -2.18
N LEU A 29 3.39 -6.18 -2.85
CA LEU A 29 4.68 -6.76 -3.27
C LEU A 29 5.49 -7.17 -2.03
N GLY A 30 6.26 -8.24 -2.14
CA GLY A 30 7.03 -8.84 -1.05
C GLY A 30 6.23 -9.79 -0.14
N THR A 31 4.98 -10.11 -0.49
CA THR A 31 4.18 -11.13 0.20
C THR A 31 4.27 -12.48 -0.52
N GLU A 32 3.92 -13.59 0.15
CA GLU A 32 3.91 -14.93 -0.46
C GLU A 32 3.13 -14.99 -1.79
N LEU A 33 2.03 -14.23 -1.88
CA LEU A 33 1.18 -14.16 -3.07
C LEU A 33 1.78 -13.31 -4.20
N ARG A 34 2.70 -12.39 -3.88
CA ARG A 34 3.37 -11.49 -4.82
C ARG A 34 4.82 -11.25 -4.37
N PRO A 35 5.74 -12.20 -4.60
CA PRO A 35 7.14 -12.04 -4.25
C PRO A 35 7.80 -10.93 -5.07
N LEU A 36 8.86 -10.34 -4.53
CA LEU A 36 9.72 -9.36 -5.24
C LEU A 36 10.52 -10.07 -6.34
N THR A 37 10.80 -9.40 -7.45
CA THR A 37 11.63 -9.93 -8.53
C THR A 37 12.96 -9.18 -8.53
N LEU A 38 14.05 -9.87 -8.20
CA LEU A 38 15.37 -9.27 -8.05
C LEU A 38 16.38 -9.98 -8.96
N ILE A 39 17.27 -9.20 -9.59
CA ILE A 39 18.36 -9.72 -10.41
C ILE A 39 19.68 -9.29 -9.79
N VAL A 40 20.55 -10.26 -9.49
CA VAL A 40 21.86 -10.03 -8.87
C VAL A 40 22.98 -10.59 -9.73
N ASN A 41 24.17 -10.01 -9.60
CA ASN A 41 25.29 -10.35 -10.48
C ASN A 41 26.16 -11.50 -9.92
N SER A 42 26.11 -11.73 -8.61
CA SER A 42 26.96 -12.71 -7.92
C SER A 42 26.25 -13.39 -6.75
N VAL A 43 26.80 -14.53 -6.33
CA VAL A 43 26.27 -15.33 -5.21
C VAL A 43 26.52 -14.64 -3.86
N GLU A 44 27.62 -13.90 -3.73
CA GLU A 44 27.90 -13.12 -2.50
C GLU A 44 26.80 -12.07 -2.29
N ARG A 45 26.46 -11.31 -3.34
CA ARG A 45 25.37 -10.33 -3.32
C ARG A 45 24.00 -10.96 -3.07
N GLN A 46 23.77 -12.17 -3.60
CA GLN A 46 22.54 -12.92 -3.29
C GLN A 46 22.40 -13.16 -1.79
N SER A 47 23.46 -13.64 -1.13
CA SER A 47 23.42 -13.95 0.31
C SER A 47 23.18 -12.72 1.19
N GLU A 48 23.73 -11.56 0.80
CA GLU A 48 23.48 -10.29 1.47
C GLU A 48 22.00 -9.89 1.38
N ILE A 49 21.40 -10.02 0.18
CA ILE A 49 20.00 -9.68 -0.04
C ILE A 49 19.07 -10.66 0.69
N GLU A 50 19.40 -11.95 0.73
CA GLU A 50 18.64 -12.94 1.50
C GLU A 50 18.61 -12.58 2.99
N ALA A 51 19.73 -12.13 3.58
CA ALA A 51 19.76 -11.67 4.96
C ALA A 51 18.84 -10.46 5.21
N ILE A 52 18.82 -9.50 4.27
CA ILE A 52 17.93 -8.32 4.34
C ILE A 52 16.45 -8.74 4.22
N LEU A 53 16.14 -9.69 3.34
CA LEU A 53 14.79 -10.21 3.16
C LEU A 53 14.29 -10.94 4.42
N GLU A 54 15.16 -11.70 5.09
CA GLU A 54 14.85 -12.36 6.36
C GLU A 54 14.58 -11.34 7.48
N GLU A 55 15.43 -10.31 7.63
CA GLU A 55 15.25 -9.24 8.62
C GLU A 55 13.88 -8.53 8.44
N HIS A 56 13.46 -8.33 7.20
CA HIS A 56 12.21 -7.67 6.87
C HIS A 56 11.02 -8.63 6.68
N SER A 57 11.24 -9.95 6.83
CA SER A 57 10.22 -10.99 6.60
C SER A 57 9.51 -10.86 5.25
N MET A 58 10.27 -10.59 4.19
CA MET A 58 9.78 -10.40 2.82
C MET A 58 10.12 -11.60 1.93
N PHE A 59 9.27 -11.86 0.94
CA PHE A 59 9.47 -12.95 -0.02
C PHE A 59 9.95 -12.39 -1.36
N ALA A 60 11.02 -12.97 -1.93
CA ALA A 60 11.55 -12.60 -3.24
C ALA A 60 11.95 -13.83 -4.06
N SER A 61 11.90 -13.67 -5.39
CA SER A 61 12.50 -14.55 -6.38
C SER A 61 13.77 -13.87 -6.88
N ILE A 62 14.92 -14.47 -6.57
CA ILE A 62 16.24 -13.92 -6.92
C ILE A 62 16.80 -14.73 -8.10
N GLU A 63 17.16 -14.03 -9.17
CA GLU A 63 17.87 -14.62 -10.32
C GLU A 63 19.31 -14.09 -10.37
N VAL A 64 20.29 -15.00 -10.42
CA VAL A 64 21.70 -14.63 -10.57
C VAL A 64 22.07 -14.58 -12.05
N LYS A 65 22.37 -13.38 -12.57
CA LYS A 65 22.79 -13.15 -13.96
C LYS A 65 24.00 -12.22 -14.00
N ALA A 66 25.18 -12.76 -14.32
CA ALA A 66 26.42 -11.98 -14.39
C ALA A 66 26.50 -11.02 -15.60
N GLU A 67 25.72 -11.26 -16.66
CA GLU A 67 25.77 -10.48 -17.91
C GLU A 67 24.82 -9.27 -17.93
N VAL A 68 23.86 -9.22 -17.00
CA VAL A 68 22.80 -8.20 -16.97
C VAL A 68 23.13 -7.21 -15.85
N PRO A 69 22.81 -5.91 -16.00
CA PRO A 69 22.90 -4.97 -14.89
C PRO A 69 22.01 -5.40 -13.72
N GLU A 70 22.51 -5.22 -12.50
CA GLU A 70 21.82 -5.56 -11.25
C GLU A 70 20.52 -4.76 -11.13
N ASP A 71 19.43 -5.45 -10.76
CA ASP A 71 18.11 -4.84 -10.57
C ASP A 71 17.55 -5.15 -9.18
N ILE A 72 17.69 -4.17 -8.30
CA ILE A 72 17.24 -4.21 -6.89
C ILE A 72 16.21 -3.12 -6.56
N ARG A 73 15.68 -2.44 -7.58
CA ARG A 73 14.82 -1.26 -7.41
C ARG A 73 13.54 -1.57 -6.62
N GLU A 74 13.01 -2.79 -6.76
CA GLU A 74 11.82 -3.22 -6.02
C GLU A 74 12.08 -3.33 -4.52
N LEU A 75 13.27 -3.83 -4.14
CA LEU A 75 13.69 -3.92 -2.74
C LEU A 75 13.88 -2.52 -2.15
N ASP A 76 14.57 -1.64 -2.86
CA ASP A 76 14.79 -0.25 -2.43
C ASP A 76 13.45 0.49 -2.22
N PHE A 77 12.52 0.30 -3.15
CA PHE A 77 11.18 0.87 -3.03
C PHE A 77 10.43 0.30 -1.82
N ALA A 78 10.51 -1.02 -1.57
CA ALA A 78 9.86 -1.66 -0.43
C ALA A 78 10.42 -1.18 0.92
N LEU A 79 11.72 -0.85 0.99
CA LEU A 79 12.38 -0.35 2.19
C LEU A 79 12.21 1.16 2.38
N SER A 80 11.92 1.90 1.31
CA SER A 80 11.76 3.34 1.35
C SER A 80 10.60 3.75 2.28
N LYS A 81 10.91 4.44 3.38
CA LYS A 81 9.91 5.00 4.28
C LYS A 81 9.55 6.42 3.85
N SER A 82 8.28 6.65 3.56
CA SER A 82 7.76 8.00 3.29
C SER A 82 7.87 8.87 4.54
N THR A 83 8.66 9.95 4.48
CA THR A 83 8.72 10.96 5.54
C THR A 83 7.63 12.02 5.32
N PRO A 84 6.81 12.35 6.34
CA PRO A 84 5.85 13.43 6.22
C PRO A 84 6.56 14.79 6.10
N GLN A 85 6.01 15.68 5.27
CA GLN A 85 6.46 17.07 5.21
C GLN A 85 5.96 17.81 6.45
N ILE A 86 6.87 18.34 7.26
CA ILE A 86 6.55 19.15 8.43
C ILE A 86 6.52 20.61 7.99
N PHE A 87 5.42 21.30 8.28
CA PHE A 87 5.30 22.75 8.10
C PHE A 87 5.31 23.42 9.46
N ASP A 88 6.16 24.43 9.62
CA ASP A 88 6.14 25.27 10.81
C ASP A 88 4.91 26.16 10.80
N LYS A 89 4.28 26.29 11.97
CA LYS A 89 3.15 27.20 12.15
C LYS A 89 3.67 28.63 12.10
N VAL A 90 3.45 29.30 10.98
CA VAL A 90 3.65 30.74 10.88
C VAL A 90 2.60 31.43 11.75
N LEU A 91 3.02 31.97 12.89
CA LEU A 91 2.22 32.94 13.64
C LEU A 91 2.33 34.26 12.86
N ALA A 92 1.21 34.78 12.37
CA ALA A 92 1.19 36.15 11.88
C ALA A 92 1.54 37.05 13.08
N ASP A 93 2.75 37.64 13.05
CA ASP A 93 3.09 38.69 13.99
C ASP A 93 2.06 39.80 13.82
N ILE A 94 1.30 40.03 14.89
CA ILE A 94 0.47 41.23 15.02
C ILE A 94 1.48 42.37 15.09
N ASP A 95 1.64 43.07 13.97
CA ASP A 95 2.47 44.25 13.84
C ASP A 95 2.19 45.24 14.99
N GLN A 96 3.08 45.27 16.00
CA GLN A 96 3.06 46.25 17.08
C GLN A 96 3.41 47.67 16.61
N THR A 97 3.48 47.90 15.29
CA THR A 97 3.96 49.14 14.66
C THR A 97 2.94 50.27 14.65
N ASN A 98 1.71 50.08 15.16
CA ASN A 98 0.64 51.08 15.05
C ASN A 98 0.20 51.75 16.36
N PHE A 99 1.03 51.75 17.41
CA PHE A 99 0.71 52.39 18.70
C PHE A 99 1.45 53.70 19.01
N LYS A 100 2.23 54.26 18.10
CA LYS A 100 2.95 55.53 18.34
C LYS A 100 2.66 56.55 17.26
N ASN A 101 1.48 57.19 17.30
CA ASN A 101 1.24 58.47 16.61
C ASN A 101 -0.01 59.26 17.06
N PHE A 102 -0.56 59.01 18.26
CA PHE A 102 -1.79 59.70 18.71
C PHE A 102 -1.61 60.70 19.88
N ASP A 103 -0.39 61.19 20.15
CA ASP A 103 -0.16 62.20 21.21
C ASP A 103 0.64 63.43 20.71
N LEU A 104 0.25 64.05 19.59
CA LEU A 104 0.76 65.36 19.16
C LEU A 104 -0.33 66.18 18.43
N ILE A 105 -1.35 66.65 19.15
CA ILE A 105 -2.07 67.93 18.93
C ILE A 105 -2.41 68.52 20.29
#